data_AF-A0A844CIN0-F1
#
_entry.id   AF-A0A844CIN0-F1
#
_cell.length_a   1.000
_cell.length_b   1.000
_cell.length_c   1.000
_cell.angle_alpha   90.00
_cell.angle_beta   90.00
_cell.angle_gamma   90.00
#
_symmetry.space_group_name_H-M   'P 1'
#
loop_
_entity.id
_entity.type
_entity.pdbx_description
1 polymer ?
#
loop_
_entity_poly.entity_id
_entity_poly.type
_entity_poly.pdbx_seq_one_letter_code
_entity_poly.pdbx_strand_id
1 'polypeptide(L)'
;MDYKKCSLKLLLSIFTCLFLSVSIYGTHVYANEGLVEYSVTIYENSPSSGHVVLDENGKLLSYTHESFVDKGESTITPFGQQFFAFGHWTYGSDKINYGWGKIMSFSNFKHNTKTHSATARVGTAQKVTVQPGGYYAYAEVVGDVNYKAEAFYNYW
;
A
#
# COMPACT_ATOMS: atom_id res chain seq x y z
N MET A 1 -35.43 -48.96 -27.10
CA MET A 1 -34.32 -48.52 -27.97
C MET A 1 -33.14 -48.23 -27.06
N ASP A 2 -32.31 -49.24 -26.86
CA ASP A 2 -31.11 -49.18 -26.01
C ASP A 2 -29.88 -48.98 -26.91
N TYR A 3 -29.19 -47.85 -26.77
CA TYR A 3 -27.87 -47.66 -27.35
C TYR A 3 -26.82 -47.78 -26.24
N LYS A 4 -26.13 -48.94 -26.25
CA LYS A 4 -24.94 -49.23 -25.46
C LYS A 4 -23.79 -48.29 -25.86
N LYS A 5 -23.21 -47.62 -24.87
CA LYS A 5 -21.99 -46.80 -24.98
C LYS A 5 -20.80 -47.65 -25.42
N CYS A 6 -20.10 -47.19 -26.46
CA CYS A 6 -18.83 -47.72 -26.94
C CYS A 6 -17.67 -47.14 -26.10
N SER A 7 -16.75 -47.99 -25.65
CA SER A 7 -15.58 -47.59 -24.85
C SER A 7 -14.41 -47.16 -25.76
N LEU A 8 -13.82 -46.00 -25.50
CA LEU A 8 -12.54 -45.60 -26.10
C LEU A 8 -11.49 -45.47 -24.98
N LYS A 9 -10.54 -46.42 -24.95
CA LYS A 9 -9.33 -46.36 -24.10
C LYS A 9 -8.39 -45.30 -24.66
N LEU A 10 -8.08 -44.26 -23.89
CA LEU A 10 -7.04 -43.29 -24.24
C LEU A 10 -5.79 -43.55 -23.40
N LEU A 11 -4.68 -43.85 -24.08
CA LEU A 11 -3.36 -44.04 -23.49
C LEU A 11 -2.85 -42.74 -22.87
N LEU A 12 -2.24 -42.89 -21.69
CA LEU A 12 -1.63 -41.88 -20.86
C LEU A 12 -0.35 -41.34 -21.54
N SER A 13 -0.39 -40.10 -22.04
CA SER A 13 0.81 -39.36 -22.44
C SER A 13 1.12 -38.33 -21.37
N ILE A 14 2.30 -38.44 -20.79
CA ILE A 14 2.85 -37.58 -19.74
C ILE A 14 2.97 -36.16 -20.30
N PHE A 15 2.14 -35.23 -19.80
CA PHE A 15 2.29 -33.80 -20.06
C PHE A 15 2.98 -33.15 -18.87
N THR A 16 4.18 -32.64 -19.14
CA THR A 16 4.99 -31.82 -18.24
C THR A 16 4.17 -30.63 -17.75
N CYS A 17 3.90 -30.58 -16.45
CA CYS A 17 3.18 -29.47 -15.82
C CYS A 17 4.14 -28.28 -15.68
N LEU A 18 4.20 -27.44 -16.71
CA LEU A 18 4.90 -26.16 -16.66
C LEU A 18 4.04 -25.20 -15.82
N PHE A 19 4.36 -25.05 -14.53
CA PHE A 19 3.74 -24.02 -13.69
C PHE A 19 4.23 -22.66 -14.16
N LEU A 20 3.46 -22.02 -15.04
CA LEU A 20 3.62 -20.61 -15.38
C LEU A 20 3.01 -19.79 -14.23
N SER A 21 3.83 -19.37 -13.26
CA SER A 21 3.40 -18.37 -12.28
C SER A 21 3.44 -16.99 -12.94
N VAL A 22 2.28 -16.48 -13.33
CA VAL A 22 2.13 -15.08 -13.72
C VAL A 22 1.96 -14.27 -12.43
N SER A 23 3.02 -13.61 -11.99
CA SER A 23 2.93 -12.59 -10.95
C SER A 23 2.39 -11.30 -11.58
N ILE A 24 1.11 -11.03 -11.35
CA ILE A 24 0.52 -9.72 -11.67
C ILE A 24 0.96 -8.78 -10.53
N TYR A 25 1.95 -7.94 -10.78
CA TYR A 25 2.26 -6.79 -9.92
C TYR A 25 1.19 -5.73 -10.17
N GLY A 26 0.07 -5.81 -9.43
CA GLY A 26 -0.93 -4.74 -9.42
C GLY A 26 -0.40 -3.55 -8.64
N THR A 27 -0.20 -2.41 -9.29
CA THR A 27 -0.04 -1.13 -8.60
C THR A 27 -1.37 -0.76 -7.96
N HIS A 28 -1.49 -0.89 -6.63
CA HIS A 28 -2.66 -0.42 -5.90
C HIS A 28 -2.58 1.10 -5.78
N VAL A 29 -3.32 1.82 -6.63
CA VAL A 29 -3.49 3.28 -6.49
C VAL A 29 -4.66 3.51 -5.55
N TYR A 30 -4.37 3.72 -4.26
CA TYR A 30 -5.35 4.20 -3.28
C TYR A 30 -5.59 5.71 -3.46
N ALA A 31 -6.22 6.11 -4.56
CA ALA A 31 -6.80 7.44 -4.70
C ALA A 31 -8.30 7.30 -4.47
N ASN A 32 -8.80 7.76 -3.32
CA ASN A 32 -10.24 7.78 -3.06
C ASN A 32 -10.85 8.97 -3.82
N GLU A 33 -11.63 8.69 -4.87
CA GLU A 33 -12.43 9.70 -5.60
C GLU A 33 -13.93 9.67 -5.19
N GLY A 34 -14.27 9.10 -4.03
CA GLY A 34 -15.66 9.01 -3.54
C GLY A 34 -16.10 10.22 -2.71
N LEU A 35 -17.29 10.76 -3.03
CA LEU A 35 -17.99 11.77 -2.23
C LEU A 35 -18.53 11.13 -0.95
N VAL A 36 -17.76 11.23 0.14
CA VAL A 36 -18.24 11.01 1.50
C VAL A 36 -17.93 12.31 2.27
N GLU A 37 -18.95 12.89 2.92
CA GLU A 37 -18.74 14.03 3.82
C GLU A 37 -17.93 13.57 5.03
N TYR A 38 -16.61 13.69 4.94
CA TYR A 38 -15.71 13.56 6.08
C TYR A 38 -15.37 14.96 6.60
N SER A 39 -15.53 15.19 7.90
CA SER A 39 -14.95 16.36 8.56
C SER A 39 -13.42 16.17 8.60
N VAL A 40 -12.74 16.68 7.59
CA VAL A 40 -11.28 16.65 7.50
C VAL A 40 -10.69 17.73 8.39
N THR A 41 -9.84 17.34 9.33
CA THR A 41 -9.02 18.32 10.07
C THR A 41 -7.82 18.68 9.21
N ILE A 42 -7.74 19.95 8.78
CA ILE A 42 -6.59 20.48 8.06
C ILE A 42 -5.59 21.04 9.07
N TYR A 43 -4.37 20.51 9.07
CA TYR A 43 -3.31 20.96 9.97
C TYR A 43 -2.43 22.01 9.29
N GLU A 44 -2.52 23.26 9.73
CA GLU A 44 -1.77 24.40 9.16
C GLU A 44 -0.27 24.36 9.48
N ASN A 45 0.12 23.81 10.64
CA ASN A 45 1.50 23.77 11.14
C ASN A 45 2.18 22.39 10.97
N SER A 46 1.83 21.65 9.93
CA SER A 46 2.35 20.28 9.77
C SER A 46 3.85 20.26 9.48
N PRO A 47 4.60 19.30 10.04
CA PRO A 47 6.05 19.26 9.90
C PRO A 47 6.48 19.02 8.45
N SER A 48 7.69 19.47 8.11
CA SER A 48 8.31 19.25 6.79
C SER A 48 8.60 17.80 6.45
N SER A 49 8.42 16.92 7.43
CA SER A 49 8.61 15.48 7.32
C SER A 49 7.65 14.77 8.26
N GLY A 50 7.20 13.58 7.85
CA GLY A 50 6.45 12.68 8.71
C GLY A 50 6.92 11.25 8.54
N HIS A 51 6.78 10.47 9.61
CA HIS A 51 7.09 9.06 9.63
C HIS A 51 6.06 8.32 10.48
N VAL A 52 5.65 7.16 10.00
CA VAL A 52 4.75 6.23 10.67
C VAL A 52 5.29 4.81 10.57
N VAL A 53 5.06 4.03 11.61
CA VAL A 53 5.33 2.59 11.66
C VAL A 53 4.02 1.87 11.84
N LEU A 54 3.74 0.88 11.00
CA LEU A 54 2.52 0.08 11.02
C LEU A 54 2.83 -1.41 11.25
N ASP A 55 1.89 -2.13 11.86
CA ASP A 55 1.89 -3.59 11.87
C ASP A 55 1.38 -4.17 10.53
N GLU A 56 1.34 -5.49 10.39
CA GLU A 56 0.90 -6.12 9.14
C GLU A 56 -0.57 -5.92 8.76
N ASN A 57 -1.37 -5.32 9.63
CA ASN A 57 -2.79 -5.04 9.39
C ASN A 57 -3.06 -3.54 9.19
N GLY A 58 -2.01 -2.70 9.10
CA GLY A 58 -2.16 -1.25 8.98
C GLY A 58 -2.50 -0.57 10.29
N LYS A 59 -2.34 -1.23 11.44
CA LYS A 59 -2.46 -0.57 12.73
C LYS A 59 -1.21 0.28 12.97
N LEU A 60 -1.43 1.55 13.29
CA LEU A 60 -0.35 2.47 13.65
C LEU A 60 0.30 2.05 14.98
N LEU A 61 1.61 1.85 14.97
CA LEU A 61 2.42 1.48 16.13
C LEU A 61 3.22 2.67 16.67
N SER A 62 3.72 3.54 15.80
CA SER A 62 4.41 4.77 16.19
C SER A 62 4.32 5.81 15.07
N TYR A 63 4.52 7.08 15.43
CA TYR A 63 4.37 8.22 14.54
C TYR A 63 5.19 9.41 15.05
N THR A 64 5.60 10.30 14.14
CA THR A 64 6.37 11.51 14.52
C THR A 64 5.52 12.70 14.90
N HIS A 65 4.23 12.72 14.56
CA HIS A 65 3.33 13.82 14.90
C HIS A 65 1.92 13.31 15.21
N GLU A 66 1.28 13.88 16.23
CA GLU A 66 -0.04 13.43 16.73
C GLU A 66 -1.18 13.57 15.71
N SER A 67 -1.00 14.41 14.69
CA SER A 67 -1.97 14.56 13.60
C SER A 67 -2.18 13.27 12.82
N PHE A 68 -1.20 12.37 12.81
CA PHE A 68 -1.24 11.09 12.08
C PHE A 68 -2.06 10.01 12.78
N VAL A 69 -2.56 10.28 13.99
CA VAL A 69 -3.50 9.39 14.68
C VAL A 69 -4.90 9.71 14.18
N ASP A 70 -5.46 8.81 13.37
CA ASP A 70 -6.90 8.82 13.16
C ASP A 70 -7.56 8.52 14.52
N LYS A 71 -8.22 9.51 15.10
CA LYS A 71 -8.93 9.37 16.39
C LYS A 71 -10.23 8.58 16.22
N GLY A 72 -10.62 8.26 14.99
CA GLY A 72 -11.69 7.33 14.69
C GLY A 72 -11.18 5.89 14.78
N GLU A 73 -11.85 5.05 15.56
CA GLU A 73 -11.60 3.60 15.62
C GLU A 73 -11.99 2.90 14.30
N SER A 74 -11.32 3.22 13.19
CA SER A 74 -11.52 2.48 11.94
C SER A 74 -10.71 1.19 11.97
N THR A 75 -11.38 0.10 12.29
CA THR A 75 -10.81 -1.26 12.34
C THR A 75 -10.70 -1.94 10.96
N ILE A 76 -10.95 -1.21 9.87
CA ILE A 76 -11.19 -1.80 8.53
C ILE A 76 -10.20 -1.32 7.46
N THR A 77 -9.60 -0.14 7.59
CA THR A 77 -8.71 0.40 6.55
C THR A 77 -7.24 0.25 6.94
N PRO A 78 -6.44 -0.54 6.18
CA PRO A 78 -5.04 -0.79 6.51
C PRO A 78 -4.12 0.39 6.13
N PHE A 79 -4.70 1.59 6.06
CA PHE A 79 -4.07 2.82 5.61
C PHE A 79 -4.62 4.03 6.35
N GLY A 80 -3.77 5.04 6.52
CA GLY A 80 -4.12 6.36 7.04
C GLY A 80 -4.05 7.43 5.95
N GLN A 81 -4.83 8.48 6.14
CA GLN A 81 -4.81 9.68 5.30
C GLN A 81 -4.59 10.91 6.17
N GLN A 82 -3.70 11.78 5.73
CA GLN A 82 -3.40 13.03 6.38
C GLN A 82 -3.52 14.17 5.37
N PHE A 83 -4.41 15.11 5.66
CA PHE A 83 -4.60 16.31 4.88
C PHE A 83 -3.86 17.49 5.51
N PHE A 84 -3.17 18.23 4.66
CA PHE A 84 -2.43 19.44 5.01
C PHE A 84 -2.96 20.61 4.18
N ALA A 85 -2.79 21.84 4.67
CA ALA A 85 -3.12 23.01 3.85
C ALA A 85 -2.32 23.04 2.53
N PHE A 86 -1.12 22.45 2.54
CA PHE A 86 -0.20 22.42 1.41
C PHE A 86 -0.20 21.11 0.62
N GLY A 87 -1.00 20.10 0.99
CA GLY A 87 -0.88 18.78 0.39
C GLY A 87 -1.67 17.68 1.04
N HIS A 88 -1.37 16.45 0.64
CA HIS A 88 -2.05 15.24 1.11
C HIS A 88 -1.06 14.09 1.16
N TRP A 89 -1.09 13.33 2.25
CA TRP A 89 -0.29 12.13 2.44
C TRP A 89 -1.20 10.94 2.73
N THR A 90 -1.03 9.85 1.99
CA THR A 90 -1.67 8.56 2.23
C THR A 90 -0.58 7.52 2.46
N TYR A 91 -0.71 6.72 3.51
CA TYR A 91 0.25 5.69 3.86
C TYR A 91 -0.47 4.45 4.37
N GLY A 92 0.19 3.30 4.33
CA GLY A 92 -0.40 2.09 4.89
C GLY A 92 0.47 0.87 4.70
N SER A 93 -0.10 -0.26 5.08
CA SER A 93 0.54 -1.55 4.98
C SER A 93 -0.47 -2.65 4.77
N ASP A 94 -0.16 -3.64 3.93
CA ASP A 94 -1.10 -4.73 3.67
C ASP A 94 -0.37 -6.08 3.62
N LYS A 95 -0.99 -7.11 4.21
CA LYS A 95 -0.53 -8.51 4.13
C LYS A 95 -1.38 -9.37 3.20
N ILE A 96 -2.63 -8.98 2.94
CA ILE A 96 -3.65 -9.85 2.33
C ILE A 96 -3.29 -10.17 0.87
N ASN A 97 -2.63 -9.23 0.18
CA ASN A 97 -2.36 -9.34 -1.25
C ASN A 97 -0.99 -9.93 -1.61
N TYR A 98 -0.11 -10.21 -0.65
CA TYR A 98 1.31 -10.50 -0.93
C TYR A 98 1.79 -11.92 -0.57
N GLY A 99 0.88 -12.78 -0.10
CA GLY A 99 1.16 -14.19 0.19
C GLY A 99 1.78 -14.45 1.55
N TRP A 100 2.08 -15.73 1.83
CA TRP A 100 2.57 -16.18 3.13
C TRP A 100 3.94 -15.58 3.45
N GLY A 101 4.05 -14.91 4.61
CA GLY A 101 5.31 -14.37 5.09
C GLY A 101 5.70 -13.01 4.50
N LYS A 102 4.79 -12.31 3.81
CA LYS A 102 5.06 -10.99 3.23
C LYS A 102 4.13 -9.91 3.77
N ILE A 103 4.65 -8.70 3.79
CA ILE A 103 3.94 -7.47 4.10
C ILE A 103 4.37 -6.41 3.08
N MET A 104 3.43 -5.57 2.68
CA MET A 104 3.69 -4.38 1.87
C MET A 104 3.65 -3.13 2.74
N SER A 105 4.47 -2.14 2.40
CA SER A 105 4.36 -0.76 2.86
C SER A 105 4.20 0.16 1.66
N PHE A 106 3.36 1.19 1.81
CA PHE A 106 3.24 2.26 0.83
C PHE A 106 3.21 3.65 1.47
N SER A 107 3.68 4.63 0.70
CA SER A 107 3.66 6.06 1.02
C SER A 107 3.42 6.84 -0.25
N ASN A 108 2.35 7.64 -0.26
CA ASN A 108 1.92 8.46 -1.39
C ASN A 108 1.75 9.89 -0.91
N PHE A 109 2.64 10.78 -1.33
CA PHE A 109 2.64 12.17 -0.87
C PHE A 109 2.52 13.13 -2.04
N LYS A 110 1.64 14.13 -1.91
CA LYS A 110 1.57 15.28 -2.80
C LYS A 110 1.76 16.55 -1.99
N HIS A 111 2.69 17.38 -2.44
CA HIS A 111 2.78 18.77 -2.02
C HIS A 111 2.40 19.69 -3.19
N ASN A 112 1.64 20.75 -2.93
CA ASN A 112 1.08 21.63 -3.96
C ASN A 112 2.15 22.43 -4.71
N THR A 113 3.16 22.95 -4.00
CA THR A 113 4.15 23.89 -4.57
C THR A 113 5.61 23.47 -4.43
N LYS A 114 5.98 22.67 -3.43
CA LYS A 114 7.36 22.29 -3.13
C LYS A 114 7.77 20.94 -3.70
N THR A 115 9.08 20.79 -3.91
CA THR A 115 9.66 19.48 -4.17
C THR A 115 9.50 18.62 -2.93
N HIS A 116 9.15 17.36 -3.15
CA HIS A 116 8.82 16.45 -2.05
C HIS A 116 9.17 15.02 -2.41
N SER A 117 9.12 14.16 -1.38
CA SER A 117 9.37 12.75 -1.52
C SER A 117 8.40 11.92 -0.70
N ALA A 118 8.19 10.70 -1.16
CA ALA A 118 7.57 9.63 -0.41
C ALA A 118 8.53 8.44 -0.33
N THR A 119 8.62 7.82 0.84
CA THR A 119 9.42 6.60 1.06
C THR A 119 8.58 5.52 1.69
N ALA A 120 8.68 4.30 1.19
CA ALA A 120 8.12 3.10 1.79
C ALA A 120 9.26 2.12 2.12
N ARG A 121 9.20 1.48 3.29
CA ARG A 121 10.22 0.55 3.77
C ARG A 121 9.61 -0.64 4.51
N VAL A 122 10.19 -1.81 4.30
CA VAL A 122 9.95 -3.04 5.08
C VAL A 122 11.31 -3.72 5.30
N GLY A 123 11.85 -3.63 6.51
CA GLY A 123 13.20 -4.12 6.79
C GLY A 123 14.25 -3.41 5.93
N THR A 124 15.01 -4.18 5.13
CA THR A 124 16.01 -3.64 4.20
C THR A 124 15.44 -3.25 2.83
N ALA A 125 14.21 -3.65 2.51
CA ALA A 125 13.57 -3.30 1.25
C ALA A 125 13.01 -1.89 1.34
N GLN A 126 13.38 -1.02 0.39
CA GLN A 126 12.99 0.39 0.39
C GLN A 126 12.71 0.89 -1.02
N LYS A 127 11.72 1.77 -1.16
CA LYS A 127 11.50 2.59 -2.35
C LYS A 127 11.36 4.05 -1.95
N VAL A 128 12.05 4.93 -2.68
CA VAL A 128 11.96 6.39 -2.54
C VAL A 128 11.54 6.97 -3.89
N THR A 129 10.57 7.87 -3.88
CA THR A 129 10.13 8.61 -5.06
C THR A 129 10.18 10.09 -4.74
N VAL A 130 10.74 10.89 -5.65
CA VAL A 130 10.84 12.35 -5.53
C VAL A 130 10.06 12.99 -6.67
N GLN A 131 9.29 14.04 -6.39
CA GLN A 131 8.51 14.78 -7.38
C GLN A 131 8.55 16.29 -7.13
N PRO A 132 8.43 17.12 -8.19
CA PRO A 132 8.20 18.55 -8.04
C PRO A 132 6.78 18.82 -7.49
N GLY A 133 6.53 20.06 -7.08
CA GLY A 133 5.22 20.50 -6.60
C GLY A 133 4.10 20.25 -7.62
N GLY A 134 2.94 19.84 -7.13
CA GLY A 134 1.74 19.60 -7.92
C GLY A 134 1.51 18.14 -8.32
N TYR A 135 2.54 17.29 -8.23
CA TYR A 135 2.49 15.87 -8.58
C TYR A 135 2.47 14.99 -7.32
N TYR A 136 2.08 13.73 -7.47
CA TYR A 136 2.18 12.74 -6.40
C TYR A 136 3.48 11.95 -6.52
N ALA A 137 4.24 11.86 -5.43
CA ALA A 137 5.30 10.89 -5.24
C ALA A 137 4.70 9.58 -4.69
N TYR A 138 4.80 8.50 -5.47
CA TYR A 138 4.30 7.17 -5.09
C TYR A 138 5.43 6.21 -4.75
N ALA A 139 5.44 5.67 -3.54
CA ALA A 139 6.38 4.65 -3.09
C ALA A 139 5.65 3.44 -2.51
N GLU A 140 6.06 2.25 -2.91
CA GLU A 140 5.52 0.97 -2.46
C GLU A 140 6.67 -0.05 -2.45
N VAL A 141 6.71 -0.88 -1.41
CA VAL A 141 7.67 -1.96 -1.31
C VAL A 141 7.07 -3.15 -0.58
N VAL A 142 7.47 -4.36 -0.98
CA VAL A 142 7.10 -5.61 -0.32
C VAL A 142 8.33 -6.17 0.37
N GLY A 143 8.18 -6.60 1.62
CA GLY A 143 9.25 -7.25 2.38
C GLY A 143 8.73 -8.40 3.22
N ASP A 144 9.59 -8.89 4.11
CA ASP A 144 9.27 -10.01 5.00
C ASP A 144 8.35 -9.55 6.15
N VAL A 145 7.31 -10.33 6.46
CA VAL A 145 6.30 -10.01 7.48
C VAL A 145 6.89 -9.92 8.90
N ASN A 146 8.08 -10.47 9.13
CA ASN A 146 8.76 -10.34 10.42
C ASN A 146 9.26 -8.91 10.69
N TYR A 147 9.29 -8.04 9.67
CA TYR A 147 9.58 -6.62 9.81
C TYR A 147 8.30 -5.77 9.88
N LYS A 148 8.45 -4.52 10.30
CA LYS A 148 7.37 -3.53 10.29
C LYS A 148 7.33 -2.77 8.96
N ALA A 149 6.15 -2.30 8.62
CA ALA A 149 5.94 -1.40 7.50
C ALA A 149 6.18 0.03 7.96
N GLU A 150 7.00 0.77 7.21
CA GLU A 150 7.37 2.15 7.55
C GLU A 150 7.13 3.06 6.35
N ALA A 151 6.41 4.15 6.57
CA ALA A 151 6.10 5.13 5.55
C ALA A 151 6.60 6.52 5.98
N PHE A 152 7.22 7.22 5.04
CA PHE A 152 7.76 8.55 5.26
C PHE A 152 7.31 9.53 4.17
N TYR A 153 7.21 10.80 4.53
CA TYR A 153 7.20 11.91 3.57
C TYR A 153 8.22 12.98 3.98
N ASN A 154 8.72 13.73 3.00
CA ASN A 154 9.51 14.94 3.22
C ASN A 154 9.17 15.99 2.15
N TYR A 155 9.31 17.29 2.46
CA TYR A 155 9.34 18.36 1.47
C TYR A 155 10.38 19.44 1.81
N TRP A 156 10.85 20.14 0.79
CA TRP A 156 11.80 21.24 0.91
C TRP A 156 11.48 22.38 -0.05
#